data_AF-A0A2N6E352-F1
#
_entry.id   AF-A0A2N6E352-F1
#
_cell.length_a   1.000
_cell.length_b   1.000
_cell.length_c   1.000
_cell.angle_alpha   90.00
_cell.angle_beta   90.00
_cell.angle_gamma   90.00
#
_symmetry.space_group_name_H-M   'P 1'
#
loop_
_entity.id
_entity.type
_entity.pdbx_description
1 polymer ?
#
loop_
_entity_poly.entity_id
_entity_poly.type
_entity_poly.pdbx_seq_one_letter_code
_entity_poly.pdbx_strand_id
1 'polypeptide(L)'
;MIRSNRRALIAGFRYLLVVCLVVPVAVACTPTPKVVVSVPSEILYSRLVETGSAVNSLRGFAKFNIKSGEREEHSNQALLLQAPDRFRAETLSM
;
A
#
# COMPACT_ATOMS: atom_id res chain seq x y z
N MET A 1 -24.09 24.93 55.06
CA MET A 1 -22.71 24.49 54.75
C MET A 1 -22.69 23.26 53.80
N ILE A 2 -23.39 23.28 52.65
CA ILE A 2 -23.61 22.09 51.77
C ILE A 2 -23.35 22.36 50.26
N ARG A 3 -23.01 23.60 49.86
CA ARG A 3 -22.86 23.97 48.43
C ARG A 3 -21.47 23.69 47.82
N SER A 4 -20.43 23.48 48.64
CA SER A 4 -19.05 23.31 48.15
C SER A 4 -18.79 21.93 47.54
N ASN A 5 -19.38 20.87 48.09
CA ASN A 5 -19.04 19.48 47.74
C ASN A 5 -19.54 19.04 46.35
N ARG A 6 -20.61 19.67 45.84
CA ARG A 6 -21.20 19.30 44.53
C ARG A 6 -20.34 19.76 43.34
N ARG A 7 -19.58 20.85 43.48
CA ARG A 7 -18.74 21.40 42.40
C ARG A 7 -17.48 20.56 42.17
N ALA A 8 -16.87 20.05 43.24
CA ALA A 8 -15.72 19.15 43.16
C ALA A 8 -16.10 17.81 42.50
N LEU A 9 -17.28 17.28 42.82
CA LEU A 9 -17.76 16.01 42.27
C LEU A 9 -18.07 16.10 40.77
N ILE A 10 -18.65 17.23 40.33
CA ILE A 10 -18.91 17.51 38.90
C ILE A 10 -17.59 17.75 38.13
N ALA A 11 -16.60 18.41 38.74
CA ALA A 11 -15.29 18.62 38.13
C ALA A 11 -14.52 17.30 37.97
N GLY A 12 -14.54 16.43 39.00
CA GLY A 12 -13.92 15.10 38.93
C GLY A 12 -14.60 14.20 37.91
N PHE A 13 -15.94 14.22 37.83
CA PHE A 13 -16.69 13.45 36.83
C PHE A 13 -16.38 13.91 35.40
N ARG A 14 -16.27 15.22 35.16
CA ARG A 14 -15.88 15.77 33.86
C ARG A 14 -14.47 15.37 33.47
N TYR A 15 -13.53 15.40 34.40
CA TYR A 15 -12.16 14.96 34.14
C TYR A 15 -12.09 13.47 33.80
N LEU A 16 -12.83 12.64 34.54
CA LEU A 16 -12.91 11.19 34.29
C LEU A 16 -13.54 10.89 32.92
N LEU A 17 -14.57 11.65 32.51
CA LEU A 17 -15.20 11.52 31.19
C LEU A 17 -14.22 11.87 30.06
N VAL A 18 -13.41 12.92 30.23
CA VAL A 18 -12.40 13.31 29.23
C VAL A 18 -11.30 12.25 29.12
N VAL A 19 -10.81 11.71 30.24
CA VAL A 19 -9.79 10.65 30.22
C VAL A 19 -10.33 9.37 29.58
N CYS A 20 -11.55 8.94 29.91
CA CYS A 20 -12.18 7.77 29.29
C CYS A 20 -12.43 7.92 27.79
N LEU A 21 -12.59 9.14 27.27
CA LEU A 21 -12.87 9.37 25.85
C LEU A 21 -11.59 9.56 25.03
N VAL A 22 -10.56 10.18 25.60
CA VAL A 22 -9.32 10.49 24.87
C VAL A 22 -8.36 9.30 24.78
N VAL A 23 -8.27 8.48 25.83
CA VAL A 23 -7.34 7.34 25.86
C VAL A 23 -7.66 6.25 24.81
N PRO A 24 -8.91 5.80 24.61
CA PRO A 24 -9.18 4.74 23.61
C PRO A 24 -8.99 5.22 22.16
N VAL A 25 -9.21 6.52 21.89
CA VAL A 25 -8.99 7.11 20.55
C VAL A 25 -7.49 7.14 20.21
N ALA A 26 -6.62 7.37 21.20
CA ALA A 26 -5.18 7.34 20.99
C ALA A 26 -4.64 5.93 20.70
N VAL A 27 -5.24 4.89 21.30
CA VAL A 27 -4.82 3.49 21.10
C VAL A 27 -5.31 2.93 19.77
N ALA A 28 -6.46 3.36 19.27
CA ALA A 28 -6.99 2.92 17.97
C ALA A 28 -6.17 3.43 16.76
N CYS A 29 -5.28 4.40 16.97
CA CYS A 29 -4.53 5.07 15.91
C CYS A 29 -3.06 4.63 15.82
N THR A 30 -2.66 3.56 16.50
CA THR A 30 -1.30 3.00 16.31
C THR A 30 -1.29 2.14 15.05
N PRO A 31 -0.49 2.47 14.01
CA PRO A 31 -0.39 1.64 12.83
C PRO A 31 0.18 0.28 13.21
N THR A 32 -0.62 -0.78 13.03
CA THR A 32 -0.16 -2.15 13.26
C THR A 32 1.01 -2.46 12.33
N PRO A 33 2.12 -3.02 12.84
CA PRO A 33 3.26 -3.37 12.01
C PRO A 33 2.83 -4.36 10.92
N LYS A 34 3.14 -4.05 9.67
CA LYS A 34 2.90 -4.97 8.54
C LYS A 34 3.82 -6.17 8.74
N VAL A 35 3.24 -7.30 9.14
CA VAL A 35 3.96 -8.56 9.21
C VAL A 35 4.33 -8.96 7.78
N VAL A 36 5.62 -8.94 7.48
CA VAL A 36 6.14 -9.45 6.21
C VAL A 36 6.15 -10.96 6.31
N VAL A 37 5.09 -11.60 5.82
CA VAL A 37 5.02 -13.06 5.72
C VAL A 37 5.94 -13.48 4.58
N SER A 38 7.00 -14.21 4.91
CA SER A 38 7.88 -14.82 3.91
C SER A 38 7.11 -15.93 3.19
N VAL A 39 6.73 -15.68 1.95
CA VAL A 39 6.06 -16.66 1.08
C VAL A 39 7.15 -17.38 0.26
N PRO A 40 7.14 -18.73 0.21
CA PRO A 40 8.05 -19.49 -0.64
C PRO A 40 7.98 -19.06 -2.11
N SER A 41 9.14 -18.99 -2.76
CA SER A 41 9.29 -18.58 -4.17
C SER A 41 8.46 -19.45 -5.12
N GLU A 42 8.31 -20.73 -4.81
CA GLU A 42 7.60 -21.72 -5.62
C GLU A 42 6.11 -21.38 -5.72
N ILE A 43 5.53 -20.87 -4.64
CA ILE A 43 4.11 -20.47 -4.59
C ILE A 43 3.88 -19.18 -5.39
N LEU A 44 4.85 -18.25 -5.36
CA LEU A 44 4.77 -17.04 -6.16
C LEU A 44 4.90 -17.35 -7.66
N TYR A 45 5.82 -18.25 -8.00
CA TYR A 45 6.04 -18.66 -9.39
C TYR A 45 4.82 -19.40 -9.96
N SER A 46 4.24 -20.35 -9.23
CA SER A 46 3.06 -21.08 -9.69
C SER A 46 1.87 -20.17 -9.97
N ARG A 47 1.61 -19.20 -9.09
CA ARG A 47 0.56 -18.19 -9.30
C ARG A 47 0.84 -17.28 -10.50
N LEU A 48 2.11 -16.91 -10.72
CA LEU A 48 2.50 -16.11 -11.88
C LEU A 48 2.26 -16.87 -13.18
N VAL A 49 2.61 -18.16 -13.24
CA VAL A 49 2.37 -19.02 -14.40
C VAL A 49 0.88 -19.19 -14.66
N GLU A 50 0.10 -19.46 -13.62
CA GLU A 50 -1.36 -19.58 -13.72
C GLU A 50 -1.98 -18.30 -14.29
N THR A 51 -1.63 -17.15 -13.71
CA THR A 51 -2.14 -15.83 -14.15
C THR A 51 -1.69 -15.50 -15.58
N GLY A 52 -0.43 -15.79 -15.93
CA GLY A 52 0.13 -15.54 -17.25
C GLY A 52 -0.51 -16.41 -18.33
N SER A 53 -0.78 -17.68 -18.03
CA SER A 53 -1.38 -18.65 -18.97
C SER A 53 -2.81 -18.28 -19.37
N ALA A 54 -3.53 -17.52 -18.54
CA ALA A 54 -4.87 -17.02 -18.85
C ALA A 54 -4.87 -15.90 -19.90
N VAL A 55 -3.71 -15.27 -20.18
CA VAL A 55 -3.59 -14.12 -21.08
C VAL A 55 -2.95 -14.53 -22.41
N ASN A 56 -3.75 -14.63 -23.47
CA ASN A 56 -3.25 -14.95 -24.82
C ASN A 56 -2.57 -13.77 -25.53
N SER A 57 -2.97 -12.53 -25.20
CA SER A 57 -2.37 -11.32 -25.76
C SER A 57 -2.49 -10.14 -24.82
N LEU A 58 -1.47 -9.29 -24.80
CA LEU A 58 -1.44 -8.06 -24.01
C LEU A 58 -0.97 -6.90 -24.90
N ARG A 59 -1.64 -5.76 -24.78
CA ARG A 59 -1.29 -4.51 -25.47
C ARG A 59 -1.35 -3.37 -24.49
N GLY A 60 -0.40 -2.45 -24.55
CA GLY A 60 -0.41 -1.29 -23.67
C GLY A 60 0.76 -0.36 -23.87
N PHE A 61 0.82 0.64 -23.00
CA PHE A 61 1.92 1.58 -22.92
C PHE A 61 2.60 1.45 -21.56
N ALA A 62 3.93 1.51 -21.55
CA ALA A 62 4.73 1.44 -20.33
C ALA A 62 5.73 2.59 -20.29
N LYS A 63 5.95 3.10 -19.08
CA LYS A 63 7.00 4.08 -18.79
C LYS A 63 8.22 3.33 -18.25
N PHE A 64 9.36 3.49 -18.90
CA PHE A 64 10.62 2.89 -18.49
C PHE A 64 11.51 3.96 -17.87
N ASN A 65 12.10 3.60 -16.73
CA ASN A 65 13.15 4.36 -16.09
C ASN A 65 14.37 3.45 -15.94
N ILE A 66 15.46 3.78 -16.63
CA ILE A 66 16.72 3.05 -16.57
C ILE A 66 17.71 3.91 -15.81
N LYS A 67 18.13 3.44 -14.63
CA LYS A 67 19.18 4.07 -13.83
C LYS A 67 20.47 3.26 -13.93
N SER A 68 21.52 3.86 -14.50
CA SER A 68 22.84 3.26 -14.66
C SER A 68 23.92 4.21 -14.14
N GLY A 69 24.39 3.98 -12.91
CA GLY A 69 25.30 4.89 -12.21
C GLY A 69 24.67 6.26 -12.00
N GLU A 70 25.32 7.30 -12.54
CA GLU A 70 24.85 8.70 -12.53
C GLU A 70 23.89 9.04 -13.68
N ARG A 71 23.68 8.13 -14.63
CA ARG A 71 22.78 8.35 -15.77
C ARG A 71 21.39 7.81 -15.47
N GLU A 72 20.38 8.61 -15.78
CA GLU A 72 18.98 8.24 -15.72
C GLU A 72 18.34 8.51 -17.08
N GLU A 73 17.64 7.51 -17.62
CA GLU A 73 16.93 7.61 -18.89
C GLU A 73 15.46 7.29 -18.69
N HIS A 74 14.61 8.19 -19.18
CA HIS A 74 13.16 8.04 -19.15
C HIS A 74 12.63 7.87 -20.57
N SER A 75 11.86 6.83 -20.80
CA SER A 75 11.23 6.60 -22.10
C SER A 75 9.81 6.04 -21.96
N ASN A 76 8.98 6.31 -22.96
CA ASN A 76 7.69 5.67 -23.12
C ASN A 76 7.82 4.56 -24.16
N GLN A 77 7.22 3.41 -23.93
CA GLN A 77 7.18 2.33 -24.92
C GLN A 77 5.76 1.83 -25.15
N ALA A 78 5.45 1.50 -26.39
CA ALA A 78 4.30 0.67 -26.75
C ALA A 78 4.68 -0.80 -26.68
N LEU A 79 3.86 -1.61 -26.01
CA LEU A 79 4.08 -3.04 -25.80
C LEU A 79 3.00 -3.86 -26.50
N LEU A 80 3.43 -4.89 -27.21
CA LEU A 80 2.58 -5.92 -27.81
C LEU A 80 3.15 -7.29 -27.44
N LEU A 81 2.36 -8.06 -26.71
CA LEU A 81 2.67 -9.43 -26.33
C LEU A 81 1.57 -10.35 -26.88
N GLN A 82 1.97 -11.49 -27.41
CA GLN A 82 1.07 -12.54 -27.85
C GLN A 82 1.73 -13.90 -27.60
N ALA A 83 1.03 -14.76 -26.86
CA ALA A 83 1.49 -16.11 -26.60
C ALA A 83 1.57 -16.92 -27.92
N PRO A 84 2.47 -17.92 -28.01
CA PRO A 84 3.46 -18.27 -26.99
C PRO A 84 4.68 -17.33 -26.99
N ASP A 85 5.14 -16.85 -28.17
CA ASP A 85 6.51 -16.33 -28.29
C ASP A 85 6.63 -14.95 -28.97
N ARG A 86 5.52 -14.21 -29.11
CA ARG A 86 5.54 -12.89 -29.75
C ARG A 86 5.63 -11.78 -28.70
N PHE A 87 6.77 -11.10 -28.66
CA PHE A 87 6.97 -9.88 -27.90
C PHE A 87 7.52 -8.79 -28.82
N ARG A 88 6.88 -7.62 -28.79
CA ARG A 88 7.37 -6.40 -29.46
C ARG A 88 7.24 -5.22 -28.52
N ALA A 89 8.32 -4.47 -28.41
CA ALA A 89 8.36 -3.19 -27.71
C ALA A 89 8.88 -2.13 -28.67
N GLU A 90 8.21 -0.98 -28.70
CA GLU A 90 8.63 0.16 -29.51
C GLU A 90 8.79 1.38 -28.61
N THR A 91 9.99 1.93 -28.57
CA THR A 91 10.25 3.20 -27.89
C THR A 91 9.60 4.33 -28.67
N LEU A 92 8.71 5.03 -27.99
CA LEU A 92 8.07 6.23 -28.52
C LEU A 92 9.06 7.37 -28.26
N SER A 93 9.77 7.77 -29.31
CA SER A 93 10.55 9.01 -29.31
C SER A 93 9.58 10.17 -29.06
N MET A 94 9.85 10.96 -28.02
CA MET A 94 9.28 12.30 -27.89
C MET A 94 10.00 13.27 -28.81
#